data_AF-A0A951DEP3-F1
#
_entry.id   AF-A0A951DEP3-F1
#
_cell.length_a   1.000
_cell.length_b   1.000
_cell.length_c   1.000
_cell.angle_alpha   90.00
_cell.angle_beta   90.00
_cell.angle_gamma   90.00
#
_symmetry.space_group_name_H-M   'P 1'
#
loop_
_entity.id
_entity.type
_entity.pdbx_description
1 polymer ?
#
loop_
_entity_poly.entity_id
_entity_poly.type
_entity_poly.pdbx_seq_one_letter_code
_entity_poly.pdbx_strand_id
1 'polypeptide(L)'
;MRRLGSLALLLVVCGCASARIAPPEQAVDAFLDAFNRLDADAVGALFADDATAFLPMPQYRAKLTGRAAIVAALRPLFDAERARSGAMHLAHHDLSVQRSGTTAVATFDVGTAEVSSRRTLVLAWRGGRWWIVHLHASNLRP
;
A
#
# COMPACT_ATOMS: atom_id res chain seq x y z
N MET A 1 -55.23 -47.87 6.55
CA MET A 1 -54.31 -47.07 7.40
C MET A 1 -53.29 -46.41 6.50
N ARG A 2 -53.43 -45.11 6.20
CA ARG A 2 -52.58 -44.34 5.27
C ARG A 2 -51.55 -43.55 6.09
N ARG A 3 -50.25 -43.78 5.91
CA ARG A 3 -49.20 -42.89 6.43
C ARG A 3 -48.65 -42.07 5.27
N LEU A 4 -49.03 -40.79 5.24
CA LEU A 4 -48.38 -39.78 4.40
C LEU A 4 -47.02 -39.46 5.03
N GLY A 5 -45.94 -39.87 4.36
CA GLY A 5 -44.58 -39.45 4.71
C GLY A 5 -44.28 -38.12 4.05
N SER A 6 -44.17 -37.05 4.85
CA SER A 6 -43.79 -35.72 4.40
C SER A 6 -42.30 -35.70 4.06
N LEU A 7 -41.96 -35.46 2.79
CA LEU A 7 -40.61 -35.22 2.33
C LEU A 7 -40.26 -33.75 2.62
N ALA A 8 -39.43 -33.49 3.65
CA ALA A 8 -38.93 -32.15 3.93
C ALA A 8 -37.75 -31.85 2.98
N LEU A 9 -37.97 -30.94 2.03
CA LEU A 9 -36.96 -30.41 1.12
C LEU A 9 -36.07 -29.41 1.88
N LEU A 10 -34.85 -29.82 2.24
CA LEU A 10 -33.85 -28.94 2.85
C LEU A 10 -33.26 -28.03 1.76
N LEU A 11 -33.72 -26.78 1.69
CA LEU A 11 -33.11 -25.72 0.88
C LEU A 11 -31.79 -25.30 1.55
N VAL A 12 -30.67 -25.82 1.06
CA VAL A 12 -29.33 -25.32 1.42
C VAL A 12 -29.13 -24.00 0.70
N VAL A 13 -29.31 -22.90 1.42
CA VAL A 13 -28.94 -21.56 0.94
C VAL A 13 -27.42 -21.45 1.01
N CYS A 14 -26.74 -21.76 -0.10
CA CYS A 14 -25.34 -21.39 -0.30
C CYS A 14 -25.27 -19.86 -0.40
N GLY A 15 -25.13 -19.19 0.75
CA GLY A 15 -24.81 -17.77 0.79
C GLY A 15 -23.45 -17.56 0.14
N CYS A 16 -23.43 -16.95 -1.06
CA CYS A 16 -22.20 -16.47 -1.66
C CYS A 16 -21.60 -15.42 -0.72
N ALA A 17 -20.63 -15.83 0.11
CA ALA A 17 -19.76 -14.91 0.82
C ALA A 17 -18.91 -14.20 -0.24
N SER A 18 -19.44 -13.12 -0.80
CA SER A 18 -18.70 -12.25 -1.70
C SER A 18 -17.52 -11.71 -0.89
N ALA A 19 -16.31 -12.19 -1.18
CA ALA A 19 -15.11 -11.80 -0.46
C ALA A 19 -14.97 -10.28 -0.54
N ARG A 20 -15.20 -9.59 0.59
CA ARG A 20 -15.12 -8.14 0.63
C ARG A 20 -13.66 -7.74 0.42
N ILE A 21 -13.41 -6.98 -0.65
CA ILE A 21 -12.13 -6.32 -0.87
C ILE A 21 -11.91 -5.34 0.28
N ALA A 22 -10.76 -5.44 0.95
CA ALA A 22 -10.43 -4.54 2.05
C ALA A 22 -10.34 -3.07 1.57
N PRO A 23 -10.43 -2.08 2.47
CA PRO A 23 -10.18 -0.68 2.12
C PRO A 23 -8.73 -0.46 1.63
N PRO A 24 -8.49 0.23 0.48
CA PRO A 24 -7.14 0.54 0.01
C PRO A 24 -6.31 1.40 0.99
N GLU A 25 -6.98 2.19 1.82
CA GLU A 25 -6.38 3.07 2.84
C GLU A 25 -5.46 2.28 3.78
N GLN A 26 -5.81 1.04 4.13
CA GLN A 26 -4.98 0.18 4.98
C GLN A 26 -3.59 -0.08 4.39
N ALA A 27 -3.44 -0.06 3.06
CA ALA A 27 -2.13 -0.19 2.42
C ALA A 27 -1.31 1.08 2.53
N VAL A 28 -1.96 2.26 2.58
CA VAL A 28 -1.31 3.55 2.82
C VAL A 28 -0.79 3.60 4.26
N ASP A 29 -1.62 3.22 5.22
CA ASP A 29 -1.25 3.18 6.64
C ASP A 29 -0.08 2.22 6.88
N ALA A 30 -0.18 0.99 6.35
CA ALA A 30 0.89 0.01 6.46
C ALA A 30 2.21 0.48 5.82
N PHE A 31 2.13 1.25 4.73
CA PHE A 31 3.30 1.84 4.08
C PHE A 31 3.97 2.89 4.96
N LEU A 32 3.19 3.81 5.54
CA LEU A 32 3.72 4.83 6.45
C LEU A 32 4.29 4.22 7.72
N ASP A 33 3.61 3.22 8.29
CA ASP A 33 4.08 2.48 9.46
C ASP A 33 5.43 1.80 9.20
N ALA A 34 5.60 1.17 8.04
CA ALA A 34 6.86 0.53 7.66
C ALA A 34 7.99 1.56 7.46
N PHE A 35 7.70 2.73 6.87
CA PHE A 35 8.63 3.84 6.78
C PHE A 35 9.01 4.40 8.17
N ASN A 36 8.04 4.55 9.07
CA ASN A 36 8.26 5.04 10.43
C ASN A 36 9.17 4.13 11.25
N ARG A 37 9.09 2.81 11.01
CA ARG A 37 10.00 1.82 11.59
C ARG A 37 11.34 1.69 10.87
N LEU A 38 11.54 2.42 9.77
CA LEU A 38 12.73 2.35 8.92
C LEU A 38 13.01 0.91 8.42
N ASP A 39 11.95 0.13 8.17
CA ASP A 39 12.04 -1.31 7.86
C ASP A 39 11.88 -1.53 6.35
N ALA A 40 13.01 -1.67 5.65
CA ALA A 40 13.03 -1.81 4.20
C ALA A 40 12.36 -3.11 3.72
N ASP A 41 12.42 -4.16 4.53
CA ASP A 41 11.83 -5.45 4.20
C ASP A 41 10.31 -5.44 4.41
N ALA A 42 9.82 -4.80 5.48
CA ALA A 42 8.40 -4.54 5.66
C ALA A 42 7.84 -3.64 4.54
N VAL A 43 8.56 -2.60 4.12
CA VAL A 43 8.18 -1.80 2.94
C VAL A 43 8.14 -2.68 1.70
N GLY A 44 9.18 -3.48 1.46
CA GLY A 44 9.26 -4.41 0.33
C GLY A 44 8.11 -5.41 0.28
N ALA A 45 7.61 -5.87 1.43
CA ALA A 45 6.47 -6.78 1.55
C ALA A 45 5.12 -6.17 1.14
N LEU A 46 5.06 -4.85 0.91
CA LEU A 46 3.86 -4.15 0.42
C LEU A 46 3.86 -3.94 -1.10
N PHE A 47 5.03 -3.97 -1.74
CA PHE A 47 5.16 -3.80 -3.19
C PHE A 47 4.88 -5.11 -3.94
N ALA A 48 4.32 -5.02 -5.15
CA ALA A 48 4.31 -6.13 -6.09
C ALA A 48 5.72 -6.41 -6.64
N ASP A 49 5.99 -7.63 -7.12
CA ASP A 49 7.30 -7.99 -7.65
C ASP A 49 7.71 -7.12 -8.86
N ASP A 50 6.74 -6.75 -9.67
CA ASP A 50 6.85 -5.91 -10.88
C ASP A 50 6.64 -4.42 -10.62
N ALA A 51 6.56 -4.00 -9.34
CA ALA A 51 6.25 -2.62 -9.01
C ALA A 51 7.28 -1.62 -9.55
N THR A 52 6.84 -0.39 -9.79
CA THR A 52 7.71 0.69 -10.24
C THR A 52 7.75 1.85 -9.26
N ALA A 53 8.84 2.62 -9.24
CA ALA A 53 8.91 3.81 -8.40
C ALA A 53 9.66 4.98 -9.04
N PHE A 54 9.20 6.20 -8.76
CA PHE A 54 9.98 7.43 -8.84
C PHE A 54 10.25 7.93 -7.43
N LEU A 55 11.52 8.11 -7.08
CA LEU A 55 11.95 8.50 -5.73
C LEU A 55 12.50 9.94 -5.75
N PRO A 56 12.27 10.74 -4.69
CA PRO A 56 12.67 12.15 -4.63
C PRO A 56 14.14 12.29 -4.20
N MET A 57 15.01 11.50 -4.82
CA MET A 57 16.42 11.37 -4.45
C MET A 57 17.31 11.69 -5.65
N PRO A 58 18.27 12.63 -5.55
CA PRO A 58 19.08 13.08 -6.69
C PRO A 58 19.82 11.98 -7.45
N GLN A 59 20.21 10.90 -6.75
CA GLN A 59 20.90 9.75 -7.32
C GLN A 59 19.96 8.78 -8.07
N TYR A 60 18.65 8.90 -7.89
CA TYR A 60 17.63 8.07 -8.56
C TYR A 60 16.77 8.91 -9.51
N ARG A 61 17.38 9.35 -10.62
CA ARG A 61 16.70 10.18 -11.64
C ARG A 61 15.76 9.39 -12.57
N ALA A 62 16.00 8.09 -12.72
CA ALA A 62 15.21 7.21 -13.57
C ALA A 62 14.17 6.42 -12.78
N LYS A 63 13.15 5.92 -13.48
CA LYS A 63 12.16 5.00 -12.92
C LYS A 63 12.85 3.72 -12.43
N LEU A 64 12.63 3.36 -11.18
CA LEU A 64 12.98 2.04 -10.66
C LEU A 64 11.92 1.01 -11.07
N THR A 65 12.35 -0.20 -11.38
CA THR A 65 11.47 -1.31 -11.78
C THR A 65 11.85 -2.56 -10.99
N GLY A 66 10.85 -3.17 -10.36
CA GLY A 66 10.97 -4.34 -9.53
C GLY A 66 11.10 -4.01 -8.03
N ARG A 67 10.44 -4.82 -7.20
CA ARG A 67 10.49 -4.74 -5.72
C ARG A 67 11.92 -4.65 -5.19
N ALA A 68 12.80 -5.52 -5.69
CA ALA A 68 14.19 -5.59 -5.23
C ALA A 68 14.96 -4.27 -5.47
N ALA A 69 14.76 -3.62 -6.63
CA ALA A 69 15.41 -2.35 -6.94
C ALA A 69 14.90 -1.22 -6.05
N ILE A 70 13.58 -1.20 -5.77
CA ILE A 70 12.97 -0.22 -4.86
C ILE A 70 13.51 -0.39 -3.44
N VAL A 71 13.54 -1.62 -2.92
CA VAL A 71 14.06 -1.91 -1.57
C VAL A 71 15.54 -1.55 -1.46
N ALA A 72 16.36 -1.94 -2.46
CA ALA A 72 17.78 -1.58 -2.49
C ALA A 72 17.99 -0.05 -2.48
N ALA A 73 17.12 0.71 -3.15
CA ALA A 73 17.20 2.16 -3.17
C ALA A 73 16.82 2.82 -1.84
N LEU A 74 15.92 2.21 -1.06
CA LEU A 74 15.45 2.73 0.23
C LEU A 74 16.39 2.38 1.40
N ARG A 75 17.11 1.25 1.34
CA ARG A 75 18.00 0.80 2.43
C ARG A 75 18.99 1.89 2.91
N PRO A 76 19.76 2.56 2.04
CA PRO A 76 20.70 3.60 2.48
C PRO A 76 20.01 4.79 3.15
N LEU A 77 18.82 5.16 2.67
CA LEU A 77 18.00 6.21 3.30
C LEU A 77 17.60 5.78 4.72
N PHE A 78 17.13 4.56 4.89
CA PHE A 78 16.70 4.06 6.20
C PHE A 78 17.86 3.91 7.18
N ASP A 79 19.04 3.50 6.71
CA ASP A 79 20.23 3.42 7.54
C ASP A 79 20.69 4.81 8.01
N ALA A 80 20.69 5.80 7.10
CA ALA A 80 21.02 7.18 7.44
C ALA A 80 20.05 7.78 8.46
N GLU A 81 18.75 7.54 8.27
CA GLU A 81 17.69 8.05 9.15
C GLU A 81 17.70 7.36 10.52
N ARG A 82 18.06 6.06 10.56
CA ARG A 82 18.25 5.33 11.82
C ARG A 82 19.41 5.92 12.62
N ALA A 83 20.52 6.26 11.96
CA ALA A 83 21.64 6.92 12.60
C ALA A 83 21.33 8.35 13.06
N ARG A 84 20.43 9.07 12.35
CA ARG A 84 20.09 10.46 12.61
C ARG A 84 19.05 10.63 13.74
N SER A 85 17.96 9.86 13.71
CA SER A 85 16.81 10.04 14.62
C SER A 85 16.25 8.74 15.20
N GLY A 86 16.70 7.57 14.73
CA GLY A 86 16.21 6.25 15.20
C GLY A 86 14.85 5.82 14.63
N ALA A 87 13.98 6.77 14.30
CA ALA A 87 12.68 6.54 13.66
C ALA A 87 12.26 7.74 12.80
N MET A 88 11.23 7.53 11.95
CA MET A 88 10.45 8.63 11.36
C MET A 88 9.07 8.73 12.02
N HIS A 89 8.43 9.88 11.86
CA HIS A 89 7.08 10.17 12.36
C HIS A 89 6.20 10.75 11.25
N LEU A 90 6.14 10.04 10.13
CA LEU A 90 5.29 10.39 8.99
C LEU A 90 3.83 10.11 9.34
N ALA A 91 2.98 11.10 9.10
CA ALA A 91 1.54 10.98 9.02
C ALA A 91 1.09 11.58 7.69
N HIS A 92 0.09 10.98 7.05
CA HIS A 92 -0.48 11.56 5.84
C HIS A 92 -1.38 12.75 6.20
N HIS A 93 -1.42 13.73 5.31
CA HIS A 93 -2.47 14.75 5.25
C HIS A 93 -3.10 14.74 3.87
N ASP A 94 -4.35 15.22 3.80
CA ASP A 94 -5.11 15.34 2.55
C ASP A 94 -5.18 14.04 1.73
N LEU A 95 -5.33 12.90 2.43
CA LEU A 95 -5.46 11.60 1.78
C LEU A 95 -6.73 11.55 0.94
N SER A 96 -6.55 11.32 -0.36
CA SER A 96 -7.62 11.05 -1.32
C SER A 96 -7.40 9.68 -1.95
N VAL A 97 -8.43 8.84 -1.94
CA VAL A 97 -8.42 7.52 -2.56
C VAL A 97 -9.48 7.45 -3.65
N GLN A 98 -9.05 7.18 -4.87
CA GLN A 98 -9.90 6.96 -6.03
C GLN A 98 -9.87 5.49 -6.41
N ARG A 99 -11.01 4.80 -6.29
CA ARG A 99 -11.11 3.36 -6.55
C ARG A 99 -11.78 3.07 -7.88
N SER A 100 -11.24 2.11 -8.63
CA SER A 100 -11.84 1.54 -9.83
C SER A 100 -11.69 0.01 -9.81
N GLY A 101 -12.75 -0.69 -9.46
CA GLY A 101 -12.77 -2.16 -9.33
C GLY A 101 -11.75 -2.69 -8.31
N THR A 102 -10.75 -3.42 -8.81
CA THR A 102 -9.62 -4.01 -8.06
C THR A 102 -8.37 -3.13 -8.10
N THR A 103 -8.48 -1.88 -8.52
CA THR A 103 -7.38 -0.90 -8.53
C THR A 103 -7.78 0.32 -7.73
N ALA A 104 -6.80 0.98 -7.10
CA ALA A 104 -7.00 2.27 -6.47
C ALA A 104 -5.79 3.17 -6.68
N VAL A 105 -6.02 4.48 -6.69
CA VAL A 105 -4.98 5.51 -6.65
C VAL A 105 -5.15 6.27 -5.33
N ALA A 106 -4.11 6.26 -4.51
CA ALA A 106 -4.05 7.04 -3.29
C ALA A 106 -3.06 8.19 -3.47
N THR A 107 -3.51 9.42 -3.24
CA THR A 107 -2.65 10.61 -3.22
C THR A 107 -2.73 11.25 -1.86
N PHE A 108 -1.58 11.64 -1.31
CA PHE A 108 -1.49 12.26 0.00
C PHE A 108 -0.16 12.99 0.13
N ASP A 109 -0.10 13.88 1.09
CA ASP A 109 1.11 14.58 1.44
C ASP A 109 1.65 14.07 2.78
N VAL A 110 2.95 14.19 2.98
CA VAL A 110 3.67 13.89 4.23
C VAL A 110 4.67 15.00 4.54
N GLY A 111 5.17 15.03 5.76
CA GLY A 111 6.17 15.99 6.21
C GLY A 111 5.56 17.11 7.05
N THR A 112 6.24 18.25 7.04
CA THR A 112 5.90 19.42 7.86
C THR A 112 5.68 20.64 6.97
N ALA A 113 5.35 21.79 7.57
CA ALA A 113 5.23 23.05 6.83
C ALA A 113 6.53 23.44 6.09
N GLU A 114 7.69 23.01 6.59
CA GLU A 114 9.01 23.29 6.03
C GLU A 114 9.39 22.35 4.88
N VAL A 115 8.86 21.11 4.87
CA VAL A 115 9.13 20.13 3.81
C VAL A 115 7.83 19.45 3.40
N SER A 116 7.23 19.96 2.32
CA SER A 116 6.06 19.34 1.70
C SER A 116 6.48 18.20 0.77
N SER A 117 6.05 16.99 1.10
CA SER A 117 6.37 15.78 0.35
C SER A 117 5.09 15.14 -0.19
N ARG A 118 4.93 15.11 -1.50
CA ARG A 118 3.73 14.56 -2.15
C ARG A 118 3.95 13.11 -2.52
N ARG A 119 2.94 12.27 -2.31
CA ARG A 119 2.99 10.83 -2.56
C ARG A 119 1.81 10.41 -3.41
N THR A 120 2.07 9.48 -4.32
CA THR A 120 1.04 8.76 -5.06
C THR A 120 1.35 7.27 -5.01
N LEU A 121 0.41 6.48 -4.52
CA LEU A 121 0.43 5.03 -4.58
C LEU A 121 -0.63 4.55 -5.57
N VAL A 122 -0.23 3.70 -6.51
CA VAL A 122 -1.19 2.91 -7.28
C VAL A 122 -1.22 1.52 -6.66
N LEU A 123 -2.43 1.08 -6.33
CA LEU A 123 -2.70 -0.13 -5.57
C LEU A 123 -3.50 -1.11 -6.45
N ALA A 124 -3.17 -2.40 -6.36
CA ALA A 124 -3.93 -3.46 -7.01
C ALA A 124 -4.33 -4.55 -6.00
N TRP A 125 -5.60 -4.92 -5.97
CA TRP A 125 -6.12 -6.02 -5.16
C TRP A 125 -5.86 -7.35 -5.86
N ARG A 126 -4.96 -8.16 -5.31
CA ARG A 126 -4.57 -9.46 -5.88
C ARG A 126 -4.24 -10.43 -4.75
N GLY A 127 -4.76 -11.67 -4.82
CA GLY A 127 -4.47 -12.69 -3.82
C GLY A 127 -4.93 -12.32 -2.40
N GLY A 128 -6.05 -11.60 -2.26
CA GLY A 128 -6.63 -11.27 -0.96
C GLY A 128 -6.00 -10.07 -0.23
N ARG A 129 -5.16 -9.28 -0.91
CA ARG A 129 -4.58 -8.05 -0.35
C ARG A 129 -4.32 -6.98 -1.41
N TRP A 130 -4.14 -5.75 -0.95
CA TRP A 130 -3.64 -4.65 -1.78
C TRP A 130 -2.12 -4.73 -1.90
N TRP A 131 -1.63 -4.59 -3.12
CA TRP A 131 -0.23 -4.47 -3.47
C TRP A 131 0.04 -3.08 -4.04
N ILE A 132 1.14 -2.46 -3.63
CA ILE A 132 1.63 -1.25 -4.28
C ILE A 132 2.29 -1.65 -5.60
N VAL A 133 1.69 -1.25 -6.72
CA VAL A 133 2.22 -1.51 -8.07
C VAL A 133 2.97 -0.30 -8.64
N HIS A 134 2.72 0.89 -8.11
CA HIS A 134 3.49 2.10 -8.42
C HIS A 134 3.60 3.02 -7.22
N LEU A 135 4.78 3.60 -7.02
CA LEU A 135 5.02 4.73 -6.12
C LEU A 135 5.55 5.92 -6.93
N HIS A 136 4.91 7.07 -6.81
CA HIS A 136 5.52 8.34 -7.18
C HIS A 136 5.73 9.17 -5.91
N ALA A 137 6.97 9.60 -5.68
CA ALA A 137 7.31 10.47 -4.57
C ALA A 137 8.09 11.69 -5.07
N SER A 138 7.64 12.88 -4.67
CA SER A 138 8.30 14.14 -4.96
C SER A 138 8.36 14.99 -3.69
N ASN A 139 9.40 15.81 -3.56
CA ASN A 139 9.53 16.77 -2.47
C ASN A 139 9.54 18.17 -3.07
N LEU A 140 8.79 19.09 -2.48
CA LEU A 140 8.84 20.51 -2.78
C LEU A 140 9.78 21.17 -1.77
N ARG A 141 10.75 21.92 -2.26
CA ARG A 141 11.62 22.77 -1.45
C ARG A 141 11.49 24.19 -1.99
N PRO A 142 11.40 25.22 -1.12
CA PRO A 142 11.48 26.61 -1.56
C PRO A 142 12.84 26.92 -2.18
#